data_AF-Q9YCP8-F1
#
_entry.id   AF-Q9YCP8-F1
#
_cell.length_a   1.000
_cell.length_b   1.000
_cell.length_c   1.000
_cell.angle_alpha   90.00
_cell.angle_beta   90.00
_cell.angle_gamma   90.00
#
_symmetry.space_group_name_H-M   'P 1'
#
loop_
_entity.id
_entity.type
_entity.pdbx_description
1 polymer ?
#
loop_
_entity_poly.entity_id
_entity_poly.type
_entity_poly.pdbx_seq_one_letter_code
_entity_poly.pdbx_strand_id
1 'polypeptide(L)'
;MFCLLFIVREFGARCASISHYVEFIYDKCHDISNGGRIVGRYFGFRELYPKYPVQLATRRDSKIRLGTRQLYVDVPFPIYHHYIRWWMYHEGIGDKQENLDVIQRIKDDLNKELGDRYSSIYSVEGPIERGTGKPFIRLRIRWDKLIDYLEWRARDWVEDVKRVSVNHVGSIIRDLYVNDIICNYIGLLLLVNIERALDLLLSKTFNMGLDEEVQRYRKLLSRLGEIDHIEELVERLRRAIEKIYRSERRRLAGLQKDVVSMDKLIISNLTLNINDIVSAVYDVNIGYAYLNMRRSIETLVRLLCFYRTLGNRSLCPAGRRSRRETEIEIEYCFSNENDEDILFKAFAHSAKNLYGIGISLNIQNLQKLGVEPRHAEDLKRIYSIASEVIHRIPRLPFYSLLEFKVFKHVFRWYVETVESIAGTATVSEEVEHDVWGRLELEQHAVHEAVRIVRDNKRDVIEAFKEVVRGLDERDLEYLRLAAYLSPSRATLEKGLLLEEEFLEALEKASRQLGSPASLILSLAADRLKTVSIFMGEKLVEKGIIASGDPDYAAKVAFYTLLLALGEGILF
;
A
#
# COMPACT_ATOMS: atom_id res chain seq x y z
N MET A 1 0.98 25.64 8.85
CA MET A 1 1.92 26.71 9.26
C MET A 1 3.24 26.16 9.82
N PHE A 2 3.24 25.35 10.88
CA PHE A 2 4.49 24.77 11.45
C PHE A 2 5.30 23.90 10.49
N CYS A 3 4.67 23.02 9.71
CA CYS A 3 5.37 22.23 8.68
C CYS A 3 6.00 23.11 7.58
N LEU A 4 5.37 24.25 7.26
CA LEU A 4 5.83 25.15 6.20
C LEU A 4 6.93 26.08 6.69
N LEU A 5 6.87 26.55 7.94
CA LEU A 5 7.98 27.25 8.60
C LEU A 5 9.20 26.33 8.78
N PHE A 6 8.98 25.04 9.04
CA PHE A 6 10.04 24.03 9.06
C PHE A 6 10.64 23.82 7.66
N ILE A 7 9.80 23.70 6.62
CA ILE A 7 10.25 23.59 5.22
C ILE A 7 11.00 24.86 4.79
N VAL A 8 10.46 26.06 4.97
CA VAL A 8 11.14 27.31 4.58
C VAL A 8 12.44 27.52 5.36
N ARG A 9 12.48 27.17 6.65
CA ARG A 9 13.68 27.30 7.50
C ARG A 9 14.77 26.27 7.19
N GLU A 10 14.42 24.99 6.98
CA GLU A 10 15.38 23.94 6.63
C GLU A 10 15.82 24.02 5.16
N PHE A 11 14.93 24.42 4.24
CA PHE A 11 15.23 24.48 2.81
C PHE A 11 15.91 25.78 2.41
N GLY A 12 15.52 26.93 2.98
CA GLY A 12 16.14 28.22 2.72
C GLY A 12 17.61 28.28 3.15
N ALA A 13 18.00 27.49 4.16
CA ALA A 13 19.37 27.40 4.64
C ALA A 13 20.29 26.49 3.80
N ARG A 14 19.72 25.58 2.99
CA ARG A 14 20.49 24.52 2.30
C ARG A 14 20.50 24.62 0.78
N CYS A 15 19.52 25.29 0.19
CA CYS A 15 19.51 25.56 -1.24
C CYS A 15 20.08 26.96 -1.51
N ALA A 16 21.40 27.06 -1.69
CA ALA A 16 22.06 28.31 -2.09
C ALA A 16 21.52 28.87 -3.43
N SER A 17 20.90 28.02 -4.26
CA SER A 17 20.15 28.45 -5.44
C SER A 17 18.85 29.17 -5.06
N ILE A 18 18.07 28.65 -4.10
CA ILE A 18 16.75 29.17 -3.73
C ILE A 18 16.84 30.55 -3.07
N SER A 19 17.88 30.88 -2.29
CA SER A 19 17.98 32.22 -1.68
C SER A 19 18.15 33.33 -2.73
N HIS A 20 18.89 33.05 -3.81
CA HIS A 20 18.99 33.94 -4.98
C HIS A 20 17.65 34.07 -5.74
N TYR A 21 16.82 33.02 -5.74
CA TYR A 21 15.51 33.01 -6.40
C TYR A 21 14.41 33.71 -5.58
N VAL A 22 14.51 33.71 -4.24
CA VAL A 22 13.51 34.34 -3.36
C VAL A 22 13.58 35.87 -3.41
N GLU A 23 14.78 36.47 -3.52
CA GLU A 23 14.92 37.94 -3.65
C GLU A 23 14.40 38.49 -5.00
N PHE A 24 14.43 37.70 -6.08
CA PHE A 24 13.93 38.12 -7.40
C PHE A 24 12.39 38.08 -7.52
N ILE A 25 11.72 37.21 -6.77
CA ILE A 25 10.28 36.94 -6.91
C ILE A 25 9.43 37.93 -6.09
N TYR A 26 9.99 38.55 -5.05
CA TYR A 26 9.25 39.46 -4.16
C TYR A 26 8.83 40.78 -4.84
N ASP A 27 9.45 41.15 -5.97
CA ASP A 27 9.30 42.48 -6.58
C ASP A 27 8.20 42.60 -7.66
N LYS A 28 7.50 41.53 -8.05
CA LYS A 28 6.77 41.54 -9.36
C LYS A 28 5.36 40.96 -9.46
N CYS A 29 4.69 40.48 -8.42
CA CYS A 29 3.39 39.80 -8.62
C CYS A 29 2.22 40.37 -7.81
N HIS A 30 1.39 41.21 -8.46
CA HIS A 30 0.00 41.44 -8.06
C HIS A 30 -0.95 41.38 -9.28
N ASP A 31 -2.13 40.79 -9.02
CA ASP A 31 -3.38 40.77 -9.81
C ASP A 31 -3.62 39.67 -10.87
N ILE A 32 -4.69 38.87 -10.63
CA ILE A 32 -5.90 38.66 -11.46
C ILE A 32 -6.61 37.31 -11.17
N SER A 33 -7.95 37.33 -11.19
CA SER A 33 -8.85 36.18 -11.05
C SER A 33 -9.87 36.03 -12.21
N ASN A 34 -10.39 34.80 -12.33
CA ASN A 34 -11.69 34.30 -12.84
C ASN A 34 -11.89 33.82 -14.30
N GLY A 35 -12.23 32.52 -14.42
CA GLY A 35 -13.49 32.02 -15.02
C GLY A 35 -13.46 31.32 -16.39
N GLY A 36 -13.91 30.05 -16.48
CA GLY A 36 -14.33 29.42 -17.75
C GLY A 36 -14.48 27.89 -17.77
N ARG A 37 -15.67 27.39 -18.20
CA ARG A 37 -16.17 25.99 -18.23
C ARG A 37 -15.54 25.08 -19.31
N ILE A 38 -15.61 23.77 -19.06
CA ILE A 38 -15.05 22.66 -19.85
C ILE A 38 -16.12 22.03 -20.78
N VAL A 39 -15.74 21.69 -22.02
CA VAL A 39 -16.45 20.76 -22.91
C VAL A 39 -15.46 19.66 -23.30
N GLY A 40 -15.87 18.40 -23.20
CA GLY A 40 -15.01 17.22 -23.34
C GLY A 40 -14.88 16.65 -24.76
N ARG A 41 -13.85 15.81 -24.96
CA ARG A 41 -13.86 14.50 -25.67
C ARG A 41 -12.41 14.01 -25.95
N TYR A 42 -12.23 12.68 -25.80
CA TYR A 42 -11.09 11.81 -26.14
C TYR A 42 -9.80 11.93 -25.29
N PHE A 43 -9.74 11.14 -24.22
CA PHE A 43 -8.64 11.11 -23.24
C PHE A 43 -7.34 10.50 -23.79
N GLY A 44 -6.43 11.35 -24.27
CA GLY A 44 -4.99 11.04 -24.32
C GLY A 44 -4.36 11.09 -22.92
N PHE A 45 -3.14 10.57 -22.74
CA PHE A 45 -2.40 10.60 -21.45
C PHE A 45 -2.46 11.96 -20.74
N ARG A 46 -2.41 13.03 -21.54
CA ARG A 46 -2.58 14.42 -21.12
C ARG A 46 -3.78 14.71 -20.22
N GLU A 47 -4.89 14.02 -20.43
CA GLU A 47 -6.14 14.25 -19.70
C GLU A 47 -6.22 13.44 -18.39
N LEU A 48 -5.50 12.32 -18.34
CA LEU A 48 -5.43 11.43 -17.17
C LEU A 48 -4.26 11.77 -16.23
N TYR A 49 -3.20 12.37 -16.77
CA TYR A 49 -1.99 12.66 -16.00
C TYR A 49 -2.26 13.63 -14.84
N PRO A 50 -1.71 13.39 -13.64
CA PRO A 50 -1.84 14.29 -12.50
C PRO A 50 -1.39 15.70 -12.83
N LYS A 51 -2.16 16.65 -12.33
CA LYS A 51 -1.87 18.07 -12.49
C LYS A 51 -1.64 18.66 -11.13
N TYR A 52 -0.75 19.64 -11.07
CA TYR A 52 -0.68 20.49 -9.91
C TYR A 52 -2.00 21.25 -9.78
N PRO A 53 -2.45 21.57 -8.56
CA PRO A 53 -3.65 22.38 -8.31
C PRO A 53 -3.43 23.86 -8.60
N VAL A 54 -2.61 24.14 -9.62
CA VAL A 54 -2.09 25.44 -9.98
C VAL A 54 -2.22 25.59 -11.48
N GLN A 55 -2.70 26.76 -11.92
CA GLN A 55 -2.85 27.08 -13.34
C GLN A 55 -2.09 28.35 -13.69
N LEU A 56 -1.36 28.30 -14.79
CA LEU A 56 -0.71 29.49 -15.35
C LEU A 56 -1.74 30.40 -16.00
N ALA A 57 -1.75 31.66 -15.59
CA ALA A 57 -2.52 32.72 -16.22
C ALA A 57 -1.63 33.53 -17.17
N THR A 58 -2.17 33.92 -18.33
CA THR A 58 -1.53 34.93 -19.16
C THR A 58 -1.87 36.30 -18.59
N ARG A 59 -0.86 37.15 -18.36
CA ARG A 59 -1.08 38.56 -18.02
C ARG A 59 -1.90 39.29 -19.09
N ARG A 60 -2.74 40.24 -18.69
CA ARG A 60 -3.67 40.95 -19.60
C ARG A 60 -2.93 41.78 -20.66
N ASP A 61 -1.84 42.42 -20.24
CA ASP A 61 -0.96 43.27 -21.03
C ASP A 61 0.03 42.50 -21.92
N SER A 62 0.25 41.21 -21.67
CA SER A 62 1.20 40.42 -22.45
C SER A 62 0.83 40.36 -23.94
N LYS A 63 1.81 40.56 -24.82
CA LYS A 63 1.67 40.44 -26.28
C LYS A 63 1.49 38.99 -26.74
N ILE A 64 1.90 38.03 -25.90
CA ILE A 64 1.89 36.61 -26.23
C ILE A 64 1.11 35.81 -25.17
N ARG A 65 0.27 34.88 -25.61
CA ARG A 65 -0.55 34.04 -24.71
C ARG A 65 0.16 32.75 -24.32
N LEU A 66 -0.08 32.29 -23.09
CA LEU A 66 0.30 30.94 -22.65
C LEU A 66 -0.75 29.93 -23.10
N GLY A 67 -0.34 29.02 -23.98
CA GLY A 67 -1.12 27.90 -24.48
C GLY A 67 -1.17 26.71 -23.50
N THR A 68 -0.15 26.55 -22.66
CA THR A 68 -0.12 25.53 -21.60
C THR A 68 -0.47 26.19 -20.27
N ARG A 69 -1.70 25.94 -19.81
CA ARG A 69 -2.23 26.51 -18.55
C ARG A 69 -2.22 25.53 -17.40
N GLN A 70 -2.22 24.23 -17.70
CA GLN A 70 -2.19 23.16 -16.71
C GLN A 70 -0.77 22.65 -16.56
N LEU A 71 -0.30 22.59 -15.32
CA LEU A 71 1.02 22.07 -14.97
C LEU A 71 0.88 20.62 -14.52
N TYR A 72 1.74 19.76 -15.03
CA TYR A 72 1.83 18.34 -14.73
C TYR A 72 2.84 18.06 -13.62
N VAL A 73 2.47 17.14 -12.72
CA VAL A 73 3.17 16.89 -11.46
C VAL A 73 4.64 16.54 -11.64
N ASP A 74 4.98 15.49 -12.38
CA ASP A 74 6.37 15.00 -12.41
C ASP A 74 7.22 15.59 -13.55
N VAL A 75 6.74 16.65 -14.21
CA VAL A 75 7.60 17.38 -15.16
C VAL A 75 8.58 18.21 -14.34
N PRO A 76 9.90 18.07 -14.56
CA PRO A 76 10.91 18.81 -13.83
C PRO A 76 10.70 20.34 -13.88
N PHE A 77 10.79 20.97 -12.72
CA PHE A 77 10.57 22.39 -12.47
C PHE A 77 11.47 23.26 -13.34
N PRO A 78 12.75 22.92 -13.57
CA PRO A 78 13.58 23.65 -14.52
C PRO A 78 12.88 23.84 -15.88
N ILE A 79 12.19 22.83 -16.42
CA ILE A 79 11.46 22.97 -17.70
C ILE A 79 10.38 24.05 -17.62
N TYR A 80 9.61 24.09 -16.53
CA TYR A 80 8.59 25.12 -16.32
C TYR A 80 9.21 26.50 -16.13
N HIS A 81 10.25 26.59 -15.30
CA HIS A 81 10.99 27.82 -15.06
C HIS A 81 11.49 28.41 -16.39
N HIS A 82 12.15 27.60 -17.21
CA HIS A 82 12.64 28.03 -18.52
C HIS A 82 11.51 28.42 -19.48
N TYR A 83 10.41 27.64 -19.51
CA TYR A 83 9.24 27.98 -20.32
C TYR A 83 8.62 29.34 -19.93
N ILE A 84 8.50 29.62 -18.64
CA ILE A 84 7.92 30.87 -18.13
C ILE A 84 8.89 32.03 -18.31
N ARG A 85 10.18 31.82 -18.01
CA ARG A 85 11.25 32.78 -18.25
C ARG A 85 11.31 33.20 -19.72
N TRP A 86 11.16 32.23 -20.64
CA TRP A 86 11.04 32.50 -22.07
C TRP A 86 9.85 33.40 -22.37
N TRP A 87 8.66 33.05 -21.86
CA TRP A 87 7.46 33.88 -22.04
C TRP A 87 7.63 35.31 -21.50
N MET A 88 8.33 35.51 -20.38
CA MET A 88 8.60 36.83 -19.81
C MET A 88 9.57 37.65 -20.67
N TYR A 89 10.64 37.05 -21.21
CA TYR A 89 11.58 37.77 -22.07
C TYR A 89 10.97 38.16 -23.42
N HIS A 90 10.02 37.38 -23.92
CA HIS A 90 9.32 37.66 -25.18
C HIS A 90 8.10 38.59 -25.04
N GLU A 91 7.93 39.30 -23.91
CA GLU A 91 6.97 40.42 -23.81
C GLU A 91 7.31 41.56 -24.82
N GLY A 92 8.54 41.60 -25.34
CA GLY A 92 8.93 42.35 -26.54
C GLY A 92 9.19 41.41 -27.72
N ILE A 93 8.32 41.41 -28.73
CA ILE A 93 8.51 40.59 -29.94
C ILE A 93 9.69 41.17 -30.73
N GLY A 94 10.82 40.47 -30.74
CA GLY A 94 11.91 40.63 -31.71
C GLY A 94 11.63 39.90 -33.02
N ASP A 95 12.53 40.02 -34.00
CA ASP A 95 12.42 39.29 -35.28
C ASP A 95 12.35 37.77 -35.04
N LYS A 96 11.72 37.03 -35.97
CA LYS A 96 11.59 35.57 -35.95
C LYS A 96 12.93 34.86 -35.69
N GLN A 97 14.03 35.40 -36.21
CA GLN A 97 15.37 34.85 -36.01
C GLN A 97 15.87 35.01 -34.56
N GLU A 98 15.67 36.18 -33.94
CA GLU A 98 16.03 36.41 -32.53
C GLU A 98 15.28 35.46 -31.60
N ASN A 99 14.00 35.17 -31.93
CA ASN A 99 13.20 34.21 -31.18
C ASN A 99 13.75 32.78 -31.29
N LEU A 100 14.24 32.36 -32.46
CA LEU A 100 14.87 31.06 -32.65
C LEU A 100 16.19 30.93 -31.89
N ASP A 101 17.01 31.99 -31.88
CA ASP A 101 18.30 32.00 -31.19
C ASP A 101 18.13 31.96 -29.66
N VAL A 102 17.09 32.59 -29.12
CA VAL A 102 16.74 32.46 -27.69
C VAL A 102 16.24 31.05 -27.37
N ILE A 103 15.39 30.45 -28.22
CA ILE A 103 14.94 29.06 -28.04
C ILE A 103 16.13 28.11 -28.02
N GLN A 104 17.09 28.29 -28.93
CA GLN A 104 18.28 27.45 -28.99
C GLN A 104 19.14 27.63 -27.74
N ARG A 105 19.40 28.86 -27.30
CA ARG A 105 20.14 29.13 -26.04
C ARG A 105 19.47 28.49 -24.81
N ILE A 106 18.15 28.59 -24.70
CA ILE A 106 17.43 27.96 -23.58
C ILE A 106 17.53 26.43 -23.64
N LYS A 107 17.45 25.85 -24.83
CA LYS A 107 17.67 24.40 -25.01
C LYS A 107 19.09 24.01 -24.63
N ASP A 108 20.08 24.82 -25.01
CA ASP A 108 21.49 24.57 -24.70
C ASP A 108 21.75 24.70 -23.20
N ASP A 109 21.18 25.71 -22.53
CA ASP A 109 21.25 25.89 -21.08
C ASP A 109 20.59 24.71 -20.34
N LEU A 110 19.41 24.28 -20.78
CA LEU A 110 18.70 23.12 -20.21
C LEU A 110 19.44 21.80 -20.46
N ASN A 111 20.02 21.62 -21.65
CA ASN A 111 20.87 20.46 -21.95
C ASN A 111 22.11 20.44 -21.06
N LYS A 112 22.71 21.61 -20.81
CA LYS A 112 23.86 21.74 -19.94
C LYS A 112 23.52 21.47 -18.48
N GLU A 113 22.37 21.95 -18.01
CA GLU A 113 21.93 21.83 -16.62
C GLU A 113 21.38 20.44 -16.30
N LEU A 114 20.60 19.85 -17.21
CA LEU A 114 19.86 18.61 -16.95
C LEU A 114 20.39 17.40 -17.74
N GLY A 115 21.19 17.63 -18.79
CA GLY A 115 21.66 16.58 -19.70
C GLY A 115 20.65 16.24 -20.81
N ASP A 116 21.14 15.54 -21.84
CA ASP A 116 20.40 15.21 -23.07
C ASP A 116 19.09 14.46 -22.85
N ARG A 117 18.95 13.75 -21.72
CA ARG A 117 17.73 12.98 -21.41
C ARG A 117 16.53 13.90 -21.18
N TYR A 118 16.73 15.09 -20.60
CA TYR A 118 15.64 16.02 -20.26
C TYR A 118 15.18 16.86 -21.45
N SER A 119 16.04 17.19 -22.40
CA SER A 119 15.58 17.91 -23.60
C SER A 119 14.64 17.07 -24.46
N SER A 120 14.67 15.74 -24.30
CA SER A 120 13.79 14.82 -25.01
C SER A 120 12.34 14.79 -24.47
N ILE A 121 12.07 15.24 -23.24
CA ILE A 121 10.75 15.09 -22.60
C ILE A 121 9.76 16.21 -22.92
N TYR A 122 10.21 17.31 -23.52
CA TYR A 122 9.35 18.43 -23.89
C TYR A 122 9.77 19.08 -25.20
N SER A 123 8.92 19.98 -25.69
CA SER A 123 9.19 20.90 -26.79
C SER A 123 8.41 22.19 -26.54
N VAL A 124 8.93 23.32 -26.96
CA VAL A 124 8.21 24.60 -26.93
C VAL A 124 7.78 24.91 -28.35
N GLU A 125 6.47 25.01 -28.56
CA GLU A 125 5.88 25.40 -29.84
C GLU A 125 5.45 26.87 -29.77
N GLY A 126 5.91 27.69 -30.71
CA GLY A 126 5.43 29.06 -30.89
C GLY A 126 6.49 30.03 -31.40
N PRO A 127 6.10 31.29 -31.67
CA PRO A 127 4.72 31.81 -31.58
C PRO A 127 3.78 31.17 -32.63
N ILE A 128 2.60 30.70 -32.21
CA ILE A 128 1.56 30.16 -33.10
C ILE A 128 0.43 31.19 -33.22
N GLU A 129 0.09 31.58 -34.44
CA GLU A 129 -1.07 32.43 -34.72
C GLU A 129 -2.31 31.55 -34.99
N ARG A 130 -3.39 31.73 -34.20
CA ARG A 130 -4.66 31.00 -34.38
C ARG A 130 -5.88 31.94 -34.44
N GLY A 131 -5.72 33.10 -35.06
CA GLY A 131 -6.83 34.05 -35.28
C GLY A 131 -7.37 34.75 -34.02
N THR A 132 -6.81 34.50 -32.83
CA THR A 132 -7.23 35.13 -31.56
C THR A 132 -6.61 36.51 -31.30
N GLY A 133 -6.06 37.16 -32.33
CA GLY A 133 -5.41 38.49 -32.25
C GLY A 133 -4.05 38.54 -31.53
N LYS A 134 -3.72 37.56 -30.68
CA LYS A 134 -2.39 37.42 -30.06
C LYS A 134 -1.78 36.04 -30.38
N PRO A 135 -0.49 35.96 -30.75
CA PRO A 135 0.21 34.68 -30.85
C PRO A 135 0.26 34.00 -29.48
N PHE A 136 0.40 32.67 -29.47
CA PHE A 136 0.58 31.93 -28.23
C PHE A 136 1.78 30.97 -28.29
N ILE A 137 2.22 30.60 -27.10
CA ILE A 137 3.33 29.67 -26.89
C ILE A 137 2.81 28.50 -26.10
N ARG A 138 3.14 27.29 -26.53
CA ARG A 138 2.75 26.06 -25.86
C ARG A 138 3.96 25.24 -25.45
N LEU A 139 4.05 24.90 -24.17
CA LEU A 139 4.89 23.80 -23.71
C LEU A 139 4.19 22.48 -24.05
N ARG A 140 4.77 21.71 -24.96
CA ARG A 140 4.29 20.38 -25.36
C ARG A 140 5.17 19.31 -24.69
N ILE A 141 4.56 18.54 -23.81
CA ILE A 141 5.17 17.37 -23.17
C ILE A 141 5.15 16.19 -24.14
N ARG A 142 6.29 15.53 -24.30
CA ARG A 142 6.45 14.26 -25.00
C ARG A 142 6.22 13.15 -23.99
N TRP A 143 4.97 12.68 -23.91
CA TRP A 143 4.50 11.79 -22.84
C TRP A 143 5.26 10.47 -22.74
N ASP A 144 5.55 9.85 -23.88
CA ASP A 144 6.38 8.66 -23.99
C ASP A 144 7.75 8.87 -23.34
N LYS A 145 8.43 9.97 -23.70
CA LYS A 145 9.75 10.31 -23.16
C LYS A 145 9.70 10.68 -21.68
N LEU A 146 8.64 11.36 -21.23
CA LEU A 146 8.44 11.64 -19.82
C LEU A 146 8.29 10.34 -19.02
N ILE A 147 7.46 9.40 -19.48
CA ILE A 147 7.26 8.11 -18.80
C ILE A 147 8.58 7.32 -18.74
N ASP A 148 9.33 7.26 -19.84
CA ASP A 148 10.65 6.62 -19.89
C ASP A 148 11.63 7.25 -18.91
N TYR A 149 11.65 8.58 -18.83
CA TYR A 149 12.47 9.34 -17.90
C TYR A 149 12.14 9.01 -16.44
N LEU A 150 10.85 8.99 -16.09
CA LEU A 150 10.42 8.67 -14.72
C LEU A 150 10.75 7.22 -14.33
N GLU A 151 10.63 6.29 -15.27
CA GLU A 151 10.99 4.88 -15.07
C GLU A 151 12.51 4.71 -14.88
N TRP A 152 13.32 5.44 -15.66
CA TRP A 152 14.77 5.48 -15.45
C TRP A 152 15.11 6.08 -14.10
N ARG A 153 14.55 7.24 -13.75
CA ARG A 153 14.85 7.94 -12.50
C ARG A 153 14.49 7.10 -11.27
N ALA A 154 13.35 6.41 -11.30
CA ALA A 154 12.95 5.50 -10.23
C ALA A 154 13.94 4.33 -10.05
N ARG A 155 14.45 3.75 -11.14
CA ARG A 155 15.47 2.68 -11.08
C ARG A 155 16.80 3.18 -10.54
N ASP A 156 17.28 4.30 -11.08
CA ASP A 156 18.53 4.94 -10.68
C ASP A 156 18.55 5.19 -9.17
N TRP A 157 17.43 5.71 -8.64
CA TRP A 157 17.25 5.93 -7.21
C TRP A 157 17.33 4.65 -6.38
N VAL A 158 16.66 3.56 -6.80
CA VAL A 158 16.74 2.27 -6.08
C VAL A 158 18.16 1.71 -6.10
N GLU A 159 18.88 1.87 -7.20
CA GLU A 159 20.28 1.45 -7.31
C GLU A 159 21.21 2.25 -6.40
N ASP A 160 20.98 3.55 -6.24
CA ASP A 160 21.72 4.37 -5.27
C ASP A 160 21.48 3.89 -3.83
N VAL A 161 20.24 3.55 -3.48
CA VAL A 161 19.91 2.97 -2.16
C VAL A 161 20.62 1.63 -1.92
N LYS A 162 20.67 0.76 -2.93
CA LYS A 162 21.37 -0.54 -2.84
C LYS A 162 22.87 -0.39 -2.56
N ARG A 163 23.49 0.69 -3.06
CA ARG A 163 24.95 0.93 -2.95
C ARG A 163 25.38 1.52 -1.62
N VAL A 164 24.46 2.10 -0.84
CA VAL A 164 24.81 2.72 0.44
C VAL A 164 24.57 1.81 1.64
N SER A 165 25.15 2.19 2.79
CA SER A 165 24.82 1.56 4.07
C SER A 165 23.43 2.00 4.54
N VAL A 166 22.77 1.16 5.36
CA VAL A 166 21.40 1.42 5.86
C VAL A 166 21.27 2.81 6.52
N ASN A 167 22.31 3.28 7.21
CA ASN A 167 22.29 4.58 7.90
C ASN A 167 22.15 5.78 6.94
N HIS A 168 22.47 5.61 5.65
CA HIS A 168 22.35 6.63 4.61
C HIS A 168 21.10 6.47 3.75
N VAL A 169 20.29 5.44 3.96
CA VAL A 169 19.03 5.24 3.22
C VAL A 169 18.08 6.43 3.43
N GLY A 170 18.00 6.92 4.68
CA GLY A 170 17.16 8.07 5.01
C GLY A 170 17.57 9.37 4.32
N SER A 171 18.87 9.60 4.05
CA SER A 171 19.29 10.78 3.28
C SER A 171 18.87 10.68 1.82
N ILE A 172 19.00 9.50 1.20
CA ILE A 172 18.61 9.29 -0.20
C ILE A 172 17.09 9.41 -0.41
N ILE A 173 16.28 8.92 0.53
CA ILE A 173 14.81 9.08 0.51
C ILE A 173 14.43 10.54 0.69
N ARG A 174 15.10 11.20 1.63
CA ARG A 174 14.91 12.63 1.80
C ARG A 174 15.26 13.36 0.51
N ASP A 175 16.36 13.04 -0.15
CA ASP A 175 16.76 13.70 -1.38
C ASP A 175 15.75 13.48 -2.52
N LEU A 176 15.18 12.28 -2.69
CA LEU A 176 14.09 12.05 -3.65
C LEU A 176 12.89 12.94 -3.36
N TYR A 177 12.38 12.90 -2.14
CA TYR A 177 11.15 13.61 -1.84
C TYR A 177 11.37 15.12 -1.75
N VAL A 178 12.47 15.56 -1.15
CA VAL A 178 12.84 16.97 -1.05
C VAL A 178 13.17 17.51 -2.43
N ASN A 179 14.13 16.94 -3.14
CA ASN A 179 14.69 17.55 -4.35
C ASN A 179 13.88 17.24 -5.61
N ASP A 180 13.39 16.01 -5.78
CA ASP A 180 12.73 15.61 -7.03
C ASP A 180 11.20 15.80 -7.00
N ILE A 181 10.54 15.68 -5.83
CA ILE A 181 9.07 15.72 -5.73
C ILE A 181 8.57 17.05 -5.13
N ILE A 182 9.03 17.40 -3.93
CA ILE A 182 8.56 18.56 -3.16
C ILE A 182 9.15 19.85 -3.73
N CYS A 183 10.46 19.92 -4.00
CA CYS A 183 11.07 21.08 -4.64
C CYS A 183 10.47 21.34 -6.03
N ASN A 184 10.09 20.29 -6.75
CA ASN A 184 9.38 20.42 -8.01
C ASN A 184 8.07 21.20 -7.84
N TYR A 185 7.31 20.84 -6.80
CA TYR A 185 6.07 21.52 -6.44
C TYR A 185 6.30 22.95 -5.92
N ILE A 186 7.22 23.13 -4.97
CA ILE A 186 7.52 24.42 -4.36
C ILE A 186 8.01 25.41 -5.41
N GLY A 187 8.92 24.99 -6.30
CA GLY A 187 9.39 25.83 -7.40
C GLY A 187 8.22 26.34 -8.26
N LEU A 188 7.24 25.48 -8.54
CA LEU A 188 6.04 25.89 -9.25
C LEU A 188 5.14 26.83 -8.46
N LEU A 189 4.98 26.63 -7.15
CA LEU A 189 4.20 27.55 -6.31
C LEU A 189 4.81 28.95 -6.27
N LEU A 190 6.15 29.04 -6.21
CA LEU A 190 6.86 30.31 -6.23
C LEU A 190 6.59 31.11 -7.51
N LEU A 191 6.22 30.45 -8.61
CA LEU A 191 5.86 31.11 -9.87
C LEU A 191 4.42 31.64 -9.91
N VAL A 192 3.51 31.16 -9.04
CA VAL A 192 2.05 31.35 -9.23
C VAL A 192 1.39 32.14 -8.09
N ASN A 193 2.15 32.97 -7.38
CA ASN A 193 1.74 33.73 -6.18
C ASN A 193 1.56 32.81 -4.96
N ILE A 194 2.44 33.02 -3.97
CA ILE A 194 2.57 32.18 -2.79
C ILE A 194 1.34 32.23 -1.87
N GLU A 195 0.66 33.37 -1.75
CA GLU A 195 -0.50 33.53 -0.88
C GLU A 195 -1.67 32.67 -1.36
N ARG A 196 -1.91 32.68 -2.68
CA ARG A 196 -2.98 31.89 -3.30
C ARG A 196 -2.70 30.39 -3.27
N ALA A 197 -1.43 30.02 -3.42
CA ALA A 197 -0.96 28.66 -3.24
C ALA A 197 -1.18 28.15 -1.81
N LEU A 198 -0.92 28.99 -0.80
CA LEU A 198 -1.15 28.68 0.60
C LEU A 198 -2.64 28.54 0.92
N ASP A 199 -3.48 29.44 0.40
CA ASP A 199 -4.93 29.32 0.55
C ASP A 199 -5.47 28.02 -0.04
N LEU A 200 -5.01 27.63 -1.24
CA LEU A 200 -5.39 26.36 -1.87
C LEU A 200 -4.99 25.14 -1.02
N LEU A 201 -3.76 25.12 -0.52
CA LEU A 201 -3.23 24.05 0.36
C LEU A 201 -3.96 23.94 1.70
N LEU A 202 -4.49 25.06 2.21
CA LEU A 202 -5.19 25.12 3.48
C LEU A 202 -6.71 25.02 3.33
N SER A 203 -7.23 25.13 2.11
CA SER A 203 -8.68 25.14 1.87
C SER A 203 -9.31 23.74 2.00
N LYS A 204 -10.42 23.65 2.74
CA LYS A 204 -11.24 22.42 2.80
C LYS A 204 -11.79 21.99 1.43
N THR A 205 -11.92 22.93 0.49
CA THR A 205 -12.37 22.70 -0.89
C THR A 205 -11.44 21.80 -1.69
N PHE A 206 -10.16 21.70 -1.32
CA PHE A 206 -9.19 20.80 -1.95
C PHE A 206 -9.65 19.33 -1.89
N ASN A 207 -10.33 18.93 -0.81
CA ASN A 207 -10.74 17.54 -0.61
C ASN A 207 -11.92 17.08 -1.48
N MET A 208 -12.73 17.98 -2.06
CA MET A 208 -13.92 17.60 -2.83
C MET A 208 -13.61 17.18 -4.28
N GLY A 209 -12.42 17.50 -4.81
CA GLY A 209 -11.96 17.08 -6.14
C GLY A 209 -11.14 15.79 -6.14
N LEU A 210 -10.83 15.24 -4.96
CA LEU A 210 -9.87 14.15 -4.82
C LEU A 210 -10.35 12.86 -5.50
N ASP A 211 -11.63 12.53 -5.38
CA ASP A 211 -12.17 11.28 -5.94
C ASP A 211 -12.05 11.24 -7.47
N GLU A 212 -12.33 12.35 -8.16
CA GLU A 212 -12.15 12.41 -9.62
C GLU A 212 -10.68 12.29 -10.02
N GLU A 213 -9.77 12.91 -9.27
CA GLU A 213 -8.33 12.84 -9.53
C GLU A 213 -7.78 11.43 -9.26
N VAL A 214 -8.21 10.78 -8.18
CA VAL A 214 -7.93 9.37 -7.88
C VAL A 214 -8.37 8.49 -9.05
N GLN A 215 -9.61 8.67 -9.54
CA GLN A 215 -10.12 7.87 -10.65
C GLN A 215 -9.35 8.12 -11.96
N ARG A 216 -8.95 9.36 -12.25
CA ARG A 216 -8.12 9.67 -13.43
C ARG A 216 -6.73 9.05 -13.31
N TYR A 217 -6.12 9.11 -12.12
CA TYR A 217 -4.80 8.54 -11.88
C TYR A 217 -4.83 7.01 -11.89
N ARG A 218 -5.84 6.38 -11.30
CA ARG A 218 -6.07 4.93 -11.41
C ARG A 218 -6.15 4.50 -12.87
N LYS A 219 -6.94 5.21 -13.68
CA LYS A 219 -7.02 4.96 -15.14
C LYS A 219 -5.68 5.15 -15.85
N LEU A 220 -4.87 6.12 -15.43
CA LEU A 220 -3.52 6.29 -15.95
C LEU A 220 -2.65 5.06 -15.63
N LEU A 221 -2.61 4.65 -14.36
CA LEU A 221 -1.83 3.49 -13.91
C LEU A 221 -2.24 2.21 -14.63
N SER A 222 -3.55 1.95 -14.76
CA SER A 222 -4.06 0.80 -15.54
C SER A 222 -3.62 0.86 -17.00
N ARG A 223 -3.69 2.03 -17.66
CA ARG A 223 -3.26 2.17 -19.07
C ARG A 223 -1.77 1.98 -19.27
N LEU A 224 -0.97 2.26 -18.26
CA LEU A 224 0.47 2.02 -18.27
C LEU A 224 0.83 0.57 -17.88
N GLY A 225 -0.14 -0.27 -17.49
CA GLY A 225 0.08 -1.62 -16.99
C GLY A 225 0.76 -1.67 -15.62
N GLU A 226 0.71 -0.56 -14.87
CA GLU A 226 1.42 -0.43 -13.59
C GLU A 226 0.72 -1.18 -12.45
N ILE A 227 -0.63 -1.25 -12.48
CA ILE A 227 -1.41 -2.02 -11.50
C ILE A 227 -1.19 -3.51 -11.70
N ASP A 228 -1.36 -4.00 -12.94
CA ASP A 228 -1.15 -5.40 -13.33
C ASP A 228 0.26 -5.88 -12.93
N HIS A 229 1.28 -5.02 -13.07
CA HIS A 229 2.64 -5.32 -12.63
C HIS A 229 2.74 -5.53 -11.12
N ILE A 230 2.08 -4.68 -10.31
CA ILE A 230 2.07 -4.85 -8.85
C ILE A 230 1.34 -6.14 -8.46
N GLU A 231 0.23 -6.46 -9.12
CA GLU A 231 -0.50 -7.71 -8.90
C GLU A 231 0.37 -8.94 -9.22
N GLU A 232 1.12 -8.91 -10.33
CA GLU A 232 2.09 -9.95 -10.67
C GLU A 232 3.17 -10.11 -9.59
N LEU A 233 3.70 -8.99 -9.08
CA LEU A 233 4.69 -9.00 -7.99
C LEU A 233 4.10 -9.56 -6.68
N VAL A 234 2.86 -9.22 -6.34
CA VAL A 234 2.14 -9.77 -5.18
C VAL A 234 2.01 -11.28 -5.32
N GLU A 235 1.64 -11.78 -6.49
CA GLU A 235 1.47 -13.21 -6.71
C GLU A 235 2.80 -13.97 -6.67
N ARG A 236 3.87 -13.37 -7.20
CA ARG A 236 5.24 -13.88 -7.02
C ARG A 236 5.65 -13.95 -5.55
N LEU A 237 5.35 -12.91 -4.78
CA LEU A 237 5.64 -12.86 -3.35
C LEU A 237 4.89 -13.94 -2.57
N ARG A 238 3.59 -14.13 -2.86
CA ARG A 238 2.78 -15.20 -2.25
C ARG A 238 3.39 -16.58 -2.49
N ARG A 239 3.72 -16.90 -3.75
CA ARG A 239 4.38 -18.17 -4.11
C ARG A 239 5.72 -18.36 -3.39
N ALA A 240 6.52 -17.30 -3.26
CA ALA A 240 7.79 -17.37 -2.53
C ALA A 240 7.57 -17.66 -1.03
N ILE A 241 6.60 -17.00 -0.40
CA ILE A 241 6.23 -17.22 1.01
C ILE A 241 5.66 -18.61 1.21
N GLU A 242 4.80 -19.08 0.31
CA GLU A 242 4.27 -20.42 0.34
C GLU A 242 5.40 -21.46 0.30
N LYS A 243 6.39 -21.25 -0.57
CA LYS A 243 7.55 -22.13 -0.67
C LYS A 243 8.33 -22.18 0.65
N ILE A 244 8.58 -21.03 1.27
CA ILE A 244 9.21 -20.94 2.61
C ILE A 244 8.35 -21.71 3.63
N TYR A 245 7.06 -21.42 3.68
CA TYR A 245 6.12 -22.06 4.60
C TYR A 245 6.11 -23.58 4.46
N ARG A 246 5.96 -24.11 3.24
CA ARG A 246 5.96 -25.55 2.95
C ARG A 246 7.28 -26.21 3.37
N SER A 247 8.42 -25.58 3.03
CA SER A 247 9.74 -26.11 3.39
C SER A 247 9.95 -26.21 4.90
N GLU A 248 9.55 -25.19 5.65
CA GLU A 248 9.79 -25.14 7.09
C GLU A 248 8.76 -25.98 7.85
N ARG A 249 7.49 -25.98 7.42
CA ARG A 249 6.44 -26.83 8.00
C ARG A 249 6.79 -28.31 7.94
N ARG A 250 7.43 -28.77 6.87
CA ARG A 250 7.90 -30.17 6.78
C ARG A 250 8.97 -30.50 7.82
N ARG A 251 9.88 -29.57 8.12
CA ARG A 251 10.86 -29.75 9.21
C ARG A 251 10.18 -29.90 10.57
N LEU A 252 8.96 -29.39 10.69
CA LEU A 252 8.15 -29.44 11.90
C LEU A 252 7.14 -30.58 11.93
N ALA A 253 7.13 -31.48 10.94
CA ALA A 253 6.23 -32.64 10.90
C ALA A 253 6.48 -33.53 12.13
N GLY A 254 5.60 -33.48 13.13
CA GLY A 254 5.72 -34.17 14.41
C GLY A 254 5.54 -33.28 15.65
N LEU A 255 5.47 -31.95 15.49
CA LEU A 255 5.17 -31.03 16.59
C LEU A 255 3.67 -30.96 16.93
N GLN A 256 3.37 -30.63 18.19
CA GLN A 256 2.02 -30.58 18.77
C GLN A 256 1.07 -29.61 18.03
N LYS A 257 -0.25 -29.89 18.12
CA LYS A 257 -1.35 -29.13 17.52
C LYS A 257 -1.27 -27.62 17.77
N ASP A 258 -0.81 -27.19 18.95
CA ASP A 258 -0.72 -25.77 19.31
C ASP A 258 0.31 -24.98 18.47
N VAL A 259 1.34 -25.65 17.93
CA VAL A 259 2.31 -25.04 17.00
C VAL A 259 1.66 -24.74 15.66
N VAL A 260 0.66 -25.53 15.26
CA VAL A 260 -0.10 -25.44 14.00
C VAL A 260 -1.16 -24.32 14.04
N SER A 261 -1.49 -23.77 15.21
CA SER A 261 -2.39 -22.60 15.29
C SER A 261 -1.59 -21.28 15.13
N MET A 262 -0.34 -21.23 15.61
CA MET A 262 0.49 -20.02 15.50
C MET A 262 1.06 -19.80 14.10
N ASP A 263 1.48 -20.85 13.40
CA ASP A 263 1.98 -20.71 12.03
C ASP A 263 0.87 -20.20 11.09
N LYS A 264 -0.35 -20.73 11.20
CA LYS A 264 -1.55 -20.26 10.50
C LYS A 264 -1.77 -18.77 10.73
N LEU A 265 -1.78 -18.32 11.98
CA LEU A 265 -1.98 -16.90 12.30
C LEU A 265 -0.90 -15.98 11.70
N ILE A 266 0.38 -16.39 11.73
CA ILE A 266 1.46 -15.60 11.13
C ILE A 266 1.30 -15.52 9.61
N ILE A 267 0.94 -16.64 8.96
CA ILE A 267 0.70 -16.71 7.52
C ILE A 267 -0.54 -15.89 7.12
N SER A 268 -1.64 -15.99 7.86
CA SER A 268 -2.85 -15.18 7.62
C SER A 268 -2.53 -13.69 7.71
N ASN A 269 -1.78 -13.26 8.73
CA ASN A 269 -1.33 -11.87 8.85
C ASN A 269 -0.42 -11.44 7.70
N LEU A 270 0.49 -12.30 7.26
CA LEU A 270 1.38 -12.00 6.14
C LEU A 270 0.61 -11.85 4.84
N THR A 271 -0.36 -12.75 4.59
CA THR A 271 -1.29 -12.71 3.46
C THR A 271 -2.11 -11.44 3.45
N LEU A 272 -2.68 -11.07 4.59
CA LEU A 272 -3.44 -9.84 4.77
C LEU A 272 -2.61 -8.61 4.37
N ASN A 273 -1.40 -8.48 4.93
CA ASN A 273 -0.53 -7.36 4.62
C ASN A 273 -0.19 -7.30 3.12
N ILE A 274 -0.01 -8.45 2.47
CA ILE A 274 0.28 -8.51 1.03
C ILE A 274 -0.93 -8.09 0.20
N ASN A 275 -2.12 -8.53 0.56
CA ASN A 275 -3.37 -8.14 -0.11
C ASN A 275 -3.64 -6.64 0.05
N ASP A 276 -3.38 -6.12 1.26
CA ASP A 276 -3.53 -4.69 1.55
C ASP A 276 -2.56 -3.82 0.75
N ILE A 277 -1.45 -4.35 0.22
CA ILE A 277 -0.57 -3.62 -0.72
C ILE A 277 -1.31 -3.37 -2.05
N VAL A 278 -1.99 -4.38 -2.60
CA VAL A 278 -2.76 -4.25 -3.86
C VAL A 278 -3.89 -3.24 -3.66
N SER A 279 -4.67 -3.40 -2.59
CA SER A 279 -5.76 -2.48 -2.24
C SER A 279 -5.25 -1.05 -2.08
N ALA A 280 -4.12 -0.86 -1.37
CA ALA A 280 -3.50 0.45 -1.21
C ALA A 280 -3.08 1.08 -2.56
N VAL A 281 -2.50 0.28 -3.45
CA VAL A 281 -2.08 0.72 -4.80
C VAL A 281 -3.29 1.10 -5.65
N TYR A 282 -4.35 0.28 -5.61
CA TYR A 282 -5.60 0.56 -6.30
C TYR A 282 -6.26 1.87 -5.81
N ASP A 283 -6.20 2.12 -4.51
CA ASP A 283 -6.68 3.35 -3.88
C ASP A 283 -5.69 4.52 -3.97
N VAL A 284 -4.57 4.34 -4.67
CA VAL A 284 -3.55 5.37 -4.87
C VAL A 284 -2.99 5.89 -3.53
N ASN A 285 -2.92 5.02 -2.53
CA ASN A 285 -2.41 5.33 -1.21
C ASN A 285 -1.02 4.71 -1.02
N ILE A 286 -0.03 5.31 -1.69
CA ILE A 286 1.35 4.79 -1.71
C ILE A 286 1.98 4.74 -0.31
N GLY A 287 1.66 5.71 0.55
CA GLY A 287 2.09 5.66 1.96
C GLY A 287 1.54 4.44 2.71
N TYR A 288 0.27 4.07 2.48
CA TYR A 288 -0.31 2.85 3.06
C TYR A 288 0.29 1.59 2.44
N ALA A 289 0.61 1.60 1.14
CA ALA A 289 1.32 0.49 0.49
C ALA A 289 2.70 0.24 1.12
N TYR A 290 3.48 1.30 1.40
CA TYR A 290 4.74 1.20 2.16
C TYR A 290 4.52 0.67 3.58
N LEU A 291 3.45 1.08 4.27
CA LEU A 291 3.11 0.57 5.59
C LEU A 291 2.85 -0.94 5.58
N ASN A 292 2.07 -1.42 4.63
CA ASN A 292 1.77 -2.85 4.53
C ASN A 292 2.98 -3.66 4.05
N MET A 293 3.81 -3.11 3.17
CA MET A 293 5.10 -3.69 2.82
C MET A 293 6.00 -3.83 4.06
N ARG A 294 6.13 -2.79 4.88
CA ARG A 294 6.87 -2.85 6.15
C ARG A 294 6.35 -3.94 7.08
N ARG A 295 5.02 -3.98 7.30
CA ARG A 295 4.38 -5.01 8.15
C ARG A 295 4.58 -6.42 7.60
N SER A 296 4.57 -6.58 6.27
CA SER A 296 4.86 -7.86 5.64
C SER A 296 6.29 -8.33 5.90
N ILE A 297 7.28 -7.42 5.84
CA ILE A 297 8.67 -7.73 6.18
C ILE A 297 8.79 -8.14 7.66
N GLU A 298 8.19 -7.37 8.57
CA GLU A 298 8.18 -7.68 10.01
C GLU A 298 7.57 -9.07 10.26
N THR A 299 6.44 -9.38 9.60
CA THR A 299 5.74 -10.66 9.76
C THR A 299 6.51 -11.82 9.14
N LEU A 300 7.14 -11.62 7.99
CA LEU A 300 8.04 -12.61 7.37
C LEU A 300 9.21 -12.95 8.28
N VAL A 301 9.84 -11.94 8.90
CA VAL A 301 10.94 -12.18 9.84
C VAL A 301 10.46 -12.95 11.06
N ARG A 302 9.27 -12.64 11.60
CA ARG A 302 8.66 -13.44 12.68
C ARG A 302 8.47 -14.89 12.27
N LEU A 303 7.98 -15.14 11.05
CA LEU A 303 7.81 -16.49 10.51
C LEU A 303 9.14 -17.26 10.48
N LEU A 304 10.19 -16.64 9.95
CA LEU A 304 11.53 -17.24 9.88
C LEU A 304 12.12 -17.51 11.28
N CYS A 305 11.95 -16.57 12.23
CA CYS A 305 12.33 -16.77 13.63
C CYS A 305 11.61 -17.95 14.26
N PHE A 306 10.29 -18.02 14.07
CA PHE A 306 9.44 -19.05 14.63
C PHE A 306 9.89 -20.44 14.19
N TYR A 307 10.07 -20.64 12.89
CA TYR A 307 10.48 -21.93 12.35
C TYR A 307 11.86 -22.39 12.81
N ARG A 308 12.84 -21.49 12.85
CA ARG A 308 14.19 -21.88 13.27
C ARG A 308 14.29 -22.20 14.75
N THR A 309 13.58 -21.44 15.58
CA THR A 309 13.52 -21.70 17.03
C THR A 309 12.94 -23.08 17.31
N LEU A 310 11.96 -23.52 16.51
CA LEU A 310 11.38 -24.85 16.60
C LEU A 310 12.27 -25.94 16.00
N GLY A 311 12.90 -25.68 14.85
CA GLY A 311 13.82 -26.63 14.20
C GLY A 311 14.99 -27.04 15.08
N ASN A 312 15.61 -26.09 15.79
CA ASN A 312 16.72 -26.37 16.72
C ASN A 312 16.32 -27.26 17.90
N ARG A 313 15.03 -27.32 18.28
CA ARG A 313 14.56 -28.17 19.39
C ARG A 313 14.50 -29.65 19.01
N SER A 314 14.34 -29.98 17.73
CA SER A 314 14.30 -31.37 17.25
C SER A 314 15.66 -32.09 17.35
N LEU A 315 16.76 -31.35 17.52
CA LEU A 315 18.12 -31.88 17.62
C LEU A 315 18.61 -32.09 19.07
N CYS A 316 17.82 -31.69 20.07
CA CYS A 316 18.11 -32.04 21.46
C CYS A 316 17.38 -33.34 21.81
N PRO A 317 18.09 -34.43 22.17
CA PRO A 317 17.46 -35.60 22.75
C PRO A 317 16.65 -35.17 23.97
N ALA A 318 15.49 -35.80 24.17
CA ALA A 318 14.46 -35.45 25.15
C ALA A 318 14.88 -35.49 26.65
N GLY A 319 16.15 -35.28 26.98
CA GLY A 319 16.64 -35.22 28.35
C GLY A 319 17.71 -34.14 28.52
N ARG A 320 17.42 -33.18 29.41
CA ARG A 320 18.39 -32.33 30.14
C ARG A 320 18.85 -31.01 29.50
N ARG A 321 17.98 -30.24 28.86
CA ARG A 321 18.03 -28.78 29.06
C ARG A 321 16.79 -28.35 29.82
N SER A 322 16.99 -27.61 30.91
CA SER A 322 15.86 -27.14 31.71
C SER A 322 15.06 -26.16 30.87
N ARG A 323 13.73 -26.23 30.99
CA ARG A 323 12.77 -25.32 30.33
C ARG A 323 13.19 -23.84 30.46
N ARG A 324 13.80 -23.49 31.61
CA ARG A 324 14.42 -22.21 31.96
C ARG A 324 15.51 -21.71 31.00
N GLU A 325 16.37 -22.58 30.49
CA GLU A 325 17.44 -22.16 29.55
C GLU A 325 16.88 -21.84 28.16
N THR A 326 15.73 -22.45 27.81
CA THR A 326 15.03 -22.22 26.54
C THR A 326 14.22 -20.93 26.57
N GLU A 327 13.74 -20.55 27.76
CA GLU A 327 13.02 -19.31 28.03
C GLU A 327 13.98 -18.12 27.94
N ILE A 328 15.18 -18.23 28.52
CA ILE A 328 16.21 -17.19 28.49
C ILE A 328 16.64 -16.86 27.06
N GLU A 329 16.75 -17.80 26.10
CA GLU A 329 17.24 -17.51 24.73
C GLU A 329 16.21 -16.77 23.84
N ILE A 330 14.92 -17.04 24.02
CA ILE A 330 13.82 -16.33 23.34
C ILE A 330 13.64 -14.94 24.00
N GLU A 331 13.74 -14.88 25.32
CA GLU A 331 13.72 -13.66 26.12
C GLU A 331 14.98 -12.79 25.87
N TYR A 332 16.13 -13.37 25.52
CA TYR A 332 17.34 -12.64 25.13
C TYR A 332 17.21 -11.96 23.76
N CYS A 333 16.31 -12.45 22.90
CA CYS A 333 15.96 -11.74 21.67
C CYS A 333 14.96 -10.60 21.93
N PHE A 334 14.28 -10.59 23.08
CA PHE A 334 13.15 -9.71 23.41
C PHE A 334 12.95 -9.54 24.94
N SER A 335 13.78 -8.76 25.65
CA SER A 335 13.71 -8.70 27.14
C SER A 335 12.92 -7.50 27.70
N ASN A 336 12.02 -7.75 28.66
CA ASN A 336 12.10 -7.26 30.06
C ASN A 336 11.02 -7.89 31.02
N GLU A 337 11.53 -8.59 32.04
CA GLU A 337 11.12 -8.93 33.44
C GLU A 337 9.72 -9.41 33.92
N ASN A 338 9.78 -10.61 34.56
CA ASN A 338 9.27 -11.10 35.86
C ASN A 338 7.88 -11.79 36.06
N ASP A 339 8.02 -13.07 36.46
CA ASP A 339 7.33 -13.91 37.47
C ASP A 339 5.96 -14.58 37.29
N GLU A 340 5.87 -15.70 38.01
CA GLU A 340 5.25 -16.99 37.72
C GLU A 340 3.71 -17.02 37.69
N ASP A 341 3.18 -16.85 36.47
CA ASP A 341 1.89 -17.40 35.99
C ASP A 341 1.98 -17.57 34.44
N ILE A 342 3.14 -18.09 34.03
CA ILE A 342 3.91 -17.68 32.84
C ILE A 342 3.51 -18.39 31.53
N LEU A 343 2.89 -19.57 31.52
CA LEU A 343 2.73 -20.29 30.24
C LEU A 343 1.66 -19.68 29.32
N PHE A 344 0.54 -19.21 29.86
CA PHE A 344 -0.49 -18.53 29.06
C PHE A 344 -0.26 -17.02 29.00
N LYS A 345 0.27 -16.42 30.08
CA LYS A 345 0.64 -15.00 30.10
C LYS A 345 1.93 -14.70 29.35
N ALA A 346 2.96 -15.54 29.31
CA ALA A 346 4.15 -15.33 28.48
C ALA A 346 3.96 -15.77 27.03
N PHE A 347 2.92 -16.57 26.71
CA PHE A 347 2.50 -16.78 25.32
C PHE A 347 1.60 -15.64 24.84
N ALA A 348 0.71 -15.11 25.70
CA ALA A 348 -0.05 -13.89 25.44
C ALA A 348 0.79 -12.62 25.53
N HIS A 349 1.88 -12.63 26.30
CA HIS A 349 2.88 -11.56 26.44
C HIS A 349 3.95 -11.70 25.37
N SER A 350 4.38 -12.90 24.96
CA SER A 350 5.18 -13.09 23.73
C SER A 350 4.36 -12.84 22.49
N ALA A 351 3.05 -13.10 22.46
CA ALA A 351 2.16 -12.64 21.40
C ALA A 351 1.99 -11.11 21.48
N LYS A 352 1.67 -10.51 22.64
CA LYS A 352 1.63 -9.04 22.82
C LYS A 352 2.97 -8.37 22.52
N ASN A 353 4.10 -9.05 22.74
CA ASN A 353 5.44 -8.56 22.50
C ASN A 353 5.89 -8.87 21.07
N LEU A 354 5.44 -9.96 20.45
CA LEU A 354 5.55 -10.19 19.01
C LEU A 354 4.75 -9.13 18.27
N TYR A 355 3.55 -8.76 18.72
CA TYR A 355 2.68 -7.77 18.10
C TYR A 355 2.96 -6.32 18.56
N GLY A 356 3.69 -6.10 19.66
CA GLY A 356 3.88 -4.79 20.30
C GLY A 356 5.33 -4.33 20.50
N ILE A 357 6.32 -5.23 20.47
CA ILE A 357 7.73 -4.83 20.38
C ILE A 357 7.99 -4.56 18.90
N GLY A 358 8.31 -3.31 18.58
CA GLY A 358 8.89 -2.97 17.29
C GLY A 358 10.13 -3.84 17.10
N ILE A 359 10.05 -4.84 16.21
CA ILE A 359 11.20 -5.67 15.87
C ILE A 359 12.19 -4.72 15.22
N SER A 360 13.21 -4.31 15.97
CA SER A 360 14.38 -3.74 15.34
C SER A 360 14.98 -4.87 14.50
N LEU A 361 14.94 -4.70 13.18
CA LEU A 361 15.54 -5.62 12.23
C LEU A 361 17.05 -5.64 12.43
N ASN A 362 17.50 -6.49 13.36
CA ASN A 362 18.91 -6.69 13.62
C ASN A 362 19.46 -7.72 12.63
N ILE A 363 20.42 -7.29 11.80
CA ILE A 363 21.10 -8.14 10.80
C ILE A 363 21.68 -9.39 11.46
N GLN A 364 22.27 -9.25 12.65
CA GLN A 364 22.85 -10.37 13.37
C GLN A 364 21.79 -11.41 13.72
N ASN A 365 20.55 -10.99 14.00
CA ASN A 365 19.45 -11.92 14.24
C ASN A 365 19.06 -12.62 12.94
N LEU A 366 18.91 -11.91 11.82
CA LEU A 366 18.60 -12.55 10.52
C LEU A 366 19.70 -13.52 10.06
N GLN A 367 20.98 -13.19 10.25
CA GLN A 367 22.09 -14.09 9.95
C GLN A 367 22.08 -15.32 10.86
N LYS A 368 21.79 -15.13 12.16
CA LYS A 368 21.52 -16.25 13.08
C LYS A 368 20.32 -17.07 12.65
N LEU A 369 19.42 -16.54 11.80
CA LEU A 369 18.32 -17.27 11.16
C LEU A 369 18.71 -18.05 9.90
N GLY A 370 19.98 -18.01 9.48
CA GLY A 370 20.45 -18.68 8.27
C GLY A 370 20.01 -17.98 6.99
N VAL A 371 19.42 -16.78 7.11
CA VAL A 371 19.24 -15.89 5.99
C VAL A 371 20.63 -15.43 5.56
N GLU A 372 20.96 -15.62 4.28
CA GLU A 372 22.25 -15.17 3.76
C GLU A 372 22.46 -13.69 4.07
N PRO A 373 23.68 -13.26 4.48
CA PRO A 373 23.95 -11.89 4.87
C PRO A 373 23.46 -10.83 3.88
N ARG A 374 23.52 -11.12 2.57
CA ARG A 374 23.01 -10.22 1.52
C ARG A 374 21.51 -9.97 1.62
N HIS A 375 20.70 -11.01 1.82
CA HIS A 375 19.24 -10.88 1.90
C HIS A 375 18.82 -10.20 3.19
N ALA A 376 19.54 -10.45 4.28
CA ALA A 376 19.31 -9.78 5.55
C ALA A 376 19.54 -8.26 5.46
N GLU A 377 20.62 -7.86 4.77
CA GLU A 377 20.92 -6.45 4.54
C GLU A 377 19.88 -5.80 3.61
N ASP A 378 19.47 -6.49 2.54
CA ASP A 378 18.46 -6.00 1.61
C ASP A 378 17.10 -5.78 2.30
N LEU A 379 16.61 -6.76 3.06
CA LEU A 379 15.38 -6.60 3.84
C LEU A 379 15.46 -5.42 4.81
N LYS A 380 16.61 -5.18 5.43
CA LYS A 380 16.82 -4.06 6.33
C LYS A 380 16.81 -2.72 5.59
N ARG A 381 17.43 -2.62 4.41
CA ARG A 381 17.37 -1.42 3.58
C ARG A 381 15.94 -1.13 3.13
N ILE A 382 15.23 -2.13 2.60
CA ILE A 382 13.82 -1.99 2.16
C ILE A 382 12.93 -1.57 3.33
N TYR A 383 13.11 -2.18 4.51
CA TYR A 383 12.40 -1.79 5.71
C TYR A 383 12.69 -0.34 6.10
N SER A 384 13.97 0.08 6.04
CA SER A 384 14.37 1.46 6.28
C SER A 384 13.70 2.40 5.28
N ILE A 385 13.55 1.99 4.01
CA ILE A 385 12.83 2.78 3.01
C ILE A 385 11.39 3.02 3.42
N ALA A 386 10.67 1.93 3.69
CA ALA A 386 9.28 2.01 4.09
C ALA A 386 9.11 2.86 5.37
N SER A 387 9.99 2.67 6.36
CA SER A 387 9.94 3.43 7.61
C SER A 387 10.17 4.93 7.40
N GLU A 388 11.16 5.32 6.60
CA GLU A 388 11.43 6.74 6.32
C GLU A 388 10.26 7.38 5.56
N VAL A 389 9.67 6.67 4.59
CA VAL A 389 8.48 7.16 3.86
C VAL A 389 7.29 7.39 4.80
N ILE A 390 6.97 6.41 5.66
CA ILE A 390 5.81 6.48 6.56
C ILE A 390 5.96 7.59 7.60
N HIS A 391 7.17 7.77 8.15
CA HIS A 391 7.38 8.64 9.33
C HIS A 391 7.82 10.05 9.00
N ARG A 392 8.49 10.27 7.87
CA ARG A 392 9.15 11.56 7.59
C ARG A 392 8.58 12.32 6.41
N ILE A 393 7.67 11.71 5.67
CA ILE A 393 7.19 12.28 4.42
C ILE A 393 5.76 12.77 4.61
N PRO A 394 5.52 14.09 4.47
CA PRO A 394 4.16 14.59 4.54
C PRO A 394 3.35 14.02 3.38
N ARG A 395 2.04 13.81 3.62
CA ARG A 395 1.13 13.46 2.52
C ARG A 395 1.23 14.53 1.44
N LEU A 396 1.53 14.10 0.22
CA LEU A 396 1.63 15.02 -0.91
C LEU A 396 0.25 15.59 -1.24
N PRO A 397 0.16 16.87 -1.62
CA PRO A 397 -1.08 17.49 -2.08
C PRO A 397 -1.39 17.12 -3.54
N PHE A 398 -0.79 16.06 -4.09
CA PHE A 398 -0.96 15.62 -5.47
C PHE A 398 -0.49 14.18 -5.61
N TYR A 399 -0.83 13.55 -6.74
CA TYR A 399 -0.36 12.21 -7.10
C TYR A 399 0.88 12.29 -7.99
N SER A 400 1.97 11.65 -7.57
CA SER A 400 3.24 11.58 -8.32
C SER A 400 3.44 10.21 -8.95
N LEU A 401 3.64 10.17 -10.27
CA LEU A 401 4.00 8.95 -10.98
C LEU A 401 5.44 8.54 -10.69
N LEU A 402 6.32 9.50 -10.36
CA LEU A 402 7.67 9.19 -9.89
C LEU A 402 7.61 8.40 -8.58
N GLU A 403 6.84 8.87 -7.60
CA GLU A 403 6.67 8.18 -6.31
C GLU A 403 6.13 6.76 -6.51
N PHE A 404 5.11 6.59 -7.35
CA PHE A 404 4.56 5.27 -7.67
C PHE A 404 5.62 4.35 -8.28
N LYS A 405 6.39 4.83 -9.27
CA LYS A 405 7.42 4.03 -9.93
C LYS A 405 8.54 3.66 -8.97
N VAL A 406 8.94 4.55 -8.06
CA VAL A 406 9.90 4.24 -7.00
C VAL A 406 9.36 3.12 -6.11
N PHE A 407 8.11 3.22 -5.65
CA PHE A 407 7.47 2.17 -4.87
C PHE A 407 7.48 0.83 -5.61
N LYS A 408 7.11 0.80 -6.90
CA LYS A 408 7.15 -0.42 -7.73
C LYS A 408 8.53 -1.07 -7.75
N HIS A 409 9.61 -0.31 -7.94
CA HIS A 409 10.97 -0.86 -7.97
C HIS A 409 11.45 -1.33 -6.59
N VAL A 410 11.08 -0.62 -5.52
CA VAL A 410 11.36 -1.08 -4.14
C VAL A 410 10.59 -2.37 -3.83
N PHE A 411 9.32 -2.44 -4.22
CA PHE A 411 8.50 -3.63 -4.02
C PHE A 411 9.03 -4.82 -4.83
N ARG A 412 9.44 -4.61 -6.09
CA ARG A 412 10.12 -5.63 -6.88
C ARG A 412 11.37 -6.16 -6.16
N TRP A 413 12.22 -5.27 -5.65
CA TRP A 413 13.42 -5.67 -4.91
C TRP A 413 13.08 -6.49 -3.66
N TYR A 414 11.99 -6.15 -2.96
CA TYR A 414 11.47 -6.97 -1.87
C TYR A 414 11.07 -8.37 -2.34
N VAL A 415 10.27 -8.48 -3.40
CA VAL A 415 9.84 -9.77 -3.95
C VAL A 415 11.04 -10.63 -4.35
N GLU A 416 12.00 -10.07 -5.10
CA GLU A 416 13.22 -10.76 -5.52
C GLU A 416 14.05 -11.25 -4.32
N THR A 417 14.11 -10.45 -3.24
CA THR A 417 14.80 -10.83 -2.00
C THR A 417 14.12 -12.04 -1.35
N VAL A 418 12.78 -12.03 -1.26
CA VAL A 418 12.01 -13.14 -0.68
C VAL A 418 12.06 -14.39 -1.54
N GLU A 419 11.99 -14.25 -2.87
CA GLU A 419 12.18 -15.36 -3.82
C GLU A 419 13.56 -16.00 -3.66
N SER A 420 14.61 -15.20 -3.46
CA SER A 420 15.96 -15.71 -3.22
C SER A 420 16.07 -16.46 -1.88
N ILE A 421 15.45 -15.93 -0.81
CA ILE A 421 15.34 -16.65 0.48
C ILE A 421 14.60 -17.99 0.27
N ALA A 422 13.47 -17.97 -0.43
CA ALA A 422 12.71 -19.16 -0.76
C ALA A 422 13.48 -20.15 -1.66
N GLY A 423 14.39 -19.65 -2.50
CA GLY A 423 15.31 -20.43 -3.33
C GLY A 423 16.31 -21.25 -2.51
N THR A 424 16.77 -20.71 -1.39
CA THR A 424 17.67 -21.43 -0.46
C THR A 424 16.97 -22.50 0.37
N ALA A 425 15.63 -22.48 0.42
CA ALA A 425 14.86 -23.50 1.09
C ALA A 425 14.80 -24.78 0.23
N THR A 426 15.42 -25.86 0.72
CA THR A 426 15.35 -27.19 0.09
C THR A 426 13.91 -27.70 0.13
N VAL A 427 13.23 -27.67 -1.01
CA VAL A 427 11.92 -28.30 -1.19
C VAL A 427 12.17 -29.67 -1.82
N SER A 428 11.86 -30.76 -1.11
CA SER A 428 11.66 -32.04 -1.80
C SER A 428 10.34 -31.95 -2.55
N GLU A 429 10.31 -32.32 -3.83
CA GLU A 429 9.04 -32.44 -4.54
C GLU A 429 8.29 -33.63 -3.94
N GLU A 430 7.32 -33.37 -3.04
CA GLU A 430 6.16 -34.24 -2.79
C GLU A 430 5.26 -33.68 -1.67
N VAL A 431 3.95 -33.81 -1.90
CA VAL A 431 2.80 -33.33 -1.11
C VAL A 431 2.54 -31.83 -1.21
N GLU A 432 1.72 -31.48 -2.20
CA GLU A 432 0.91 -30.26 -2.23
C GLU A 432 -0.15 -30.36 -1.13
N HIS A 433 0.04 -29.61 -0.04
CA HIS A 433 -1.08 -29.18 0.79
C HIS A 433 -1.40 -27.75 0.39
N ASP A 434 -2.52 -27.58 -0.30
CA ASP A 434 -3.01 -26.30 -0.81
C ASP A 434 -3.60 -25.43 0.32
N VAL A 435 -2.73 -24.91 1.17
CA VAL A 435 -3.12 -23.99 2.26
C VAL A 435 -3.60 -22.66 1.70
N TRP A 436 -3.05 -22.24 0.54
CA TRP A 436 -3.38 -20.97 -0.09
C TRP A 436 -4.70 -21.03 -0.85
N GLY A 437 -4.96 -22.09 -1.61
CA GLY A 437 -6.27 -22.28 -2.23
C GLY A 437 -7.38 -22.39 -1.20
N ARG A 438 -7.13 -22.92 0.01
CA ARG A 438 -8.10 -22.82 1.12
C ARG A 438 -8.33 -21.37 1.57
N LEU A 439 -7.27 -20.59 1.77
CA LEU A 439 -7.38 -19.17 2.16
C LEU A 439 -8.07 -18.32 1.08
N GLU A 440 -7.77 -18.57 -0.20
CA GLU A 440 -8.41 -17.91 -1.33
C GLU A 440 -9.88 -18.30 -1.45
N LEU A 441 -10.20 -19.59 -1.27
CA LEU A 441 -11.57 -20.10 -1.22
C LEU A 441 -12.37 -19.41 -0.12
N GLU A 442 -11.80 -19.30 1.08
CA GLU A 442 -12.42 -18.64 2.24
C GLU A 442 -12.63 -17.15 1.95
N GLN A 443 -11.63 -16.44 1.44
CA GLN A 443 -11.76 -15.02 1.10
C GLN A 443 -12.80 -14.79 0.00
N HIS A 444 -12.83 -15.65 -1.01
CA HIS A 444 -13.82 -15.60 -2.08
C HIS A 444 -15.22 -15.90 -1.54
N ALA A 445 -15.34 -16.81 -0.57
CA ALA A 445 -16.61 -17.12 0.09
C ALA A 445 -17.11 -15.95 0.93
N VAL A 446 -16.22 -15.23 1.63
CA VAL A 446 -16.57 -14.01 2.36
C VAL A 446 -17.08 -12.91 1.41
N HIS A 447 -16.35 -12.62 0.33
CA HIS A 447 -16.77 -11.59 -0.63
C HIS A 447 -18.14 -11.91 -1.25
N GLU A 448 -18.37 -13.19 -1.56
CA GLU A 448 -19.64 -13.65 -2.10
C GLU A 448 -20.77 -13.58 -1.07
N ALA A 449 -20.51 -13.97 0.18
CA ALA A 449 -21.47 -13.82 1.27
C ALA A 449 -21.88 -12.35 1.50
N VAL A 450 -20.91 -11.43 1.46
CA VAL A 450 -21.15 -9.98 1.55
C VAL A 450 -22.03 -9.50 0.40
N ARG A 451 -21.77 -9.96 -0.82
CA ARG A 451 -22.58 -9.66 -2.01
C ARG A 451 -24.01 -10.19 -1.84
N ILE A 452 -24.16 -11.43 -1.40
CA ILE A 452 -25.45 -12.10 -1.20
C ILE A 452 -26.29 -11.36 -0.16
N VAL A 453 -25.73 -11.03 1.01
CA VAL A 453 -26.47 -10.31 2.07
C VAL A 453 -26.89 -8.92 1.60
N ARG A 454 -26.06 -8.22 0.83
CA ARG A 454 -26.36 -6.89 0.29
C ARG A 454 -27.46 -6.94 -0.78
N ASP A 455 -27.33 -7.86 -1.74
CA ASP A 455 -28.13 -7.85 -2.96
C ASP A 455 -29.41 -8.70 -2.83
N ASN A 456 -29.43 -9.71 -1.95
CA ASN A 456 -30.51 -10.69 -1.76
C ASN A 456 -31.02 -10.73 -0.31
N LYS A 457 -31.00 -9.60 0.41
CA LYS A 457 -31.32 -9.54 1.85
C LYS A 457 -32.63 -10.22 2.21
N ARG A 458 -33.69 -10.03 1.42
CA ARG A 458 -35.01 -10.61 1.67
C ARG A 458 -34.98 -12.14 1.58
N ASP A 459 -34.35 -12.68 0.55
CA ASP A 459 -34.32 -14.12 0.33
C ASP A 459 -33.43 -14.83 1.35
N VAL A 460 -32.34 -14.17 1.80
CA VAL A 460 -31.52 -14.62 2.92
C VAL A 460 -32.34 -14.70 4.22
N ILE A 461 -33.16 -13.68 4.52
CA ILE A 461 -34.07 -13.70 5.68
C ILE A 461 -35.08 -14.84 5.57
N GLU A 462 -35.67 -15.05 4.40
CA GLU A 462 -36.65 -16.13 4.19
C GLU A 462 -36.00 -17.51 4.33
N ALA A 463 -34.82 -17.74 3.72
CA ALA A 463 -34.05 -18.97 3.88
C ALA A 463 -33.72 -19.23 5.35
N PHE A 464 -33.27 -18.21 6.08
CA PHE A 464 -32.97 -18.36 7.49
C PHE A 464 -34.21 -18.69 8.33
N LYS A 465 -35.36 -18.03 8.06
CA LYS A 465 -36.63 -18.35 8.74
C LYS A 465 -37.04 -19.80 8.52
N GLU A 466 -36.82 -20.34 7.32
CA GLU A 466 -37.08 -21.76 7.04
C GLU A 466 -36.17 -22.68 7.87
N VAL A 467 -34.87 -22.38 7.94
CA VAL A 467 -33.91 -23.16 8.75
C VAL A 467 -34.26 -23.08 10.24
N VAL A 468 -34.55 -21.89 10.75
CA VAL A 468 -34.88 -21.64 12.16
C VAL A 468 -36.17 -22.32 12.63
N ARG A 469 -37.17 -22.49 11.76
CA ARG A 469 -38.40 -23.21 12.12
C ARG A 469 -38.15 -24.66 12.53
N GLY A 470 -37.03 -25.25 12.09
CA GLY A 470 -36.61 -26.60 12.45
C GLY A 470 -35.75 -26.68 13.72
N LEU A 471 -35.43 -25.54 14.34
CA LEU A 471 -34.56 -25.46 15.52
C LEU A 471 -35.38 -25.40 16.81
N ASP A 472 -34.87 -26.01 17.88
CA ASP A 472 -35.49 -25.89 19.20
C ASP A 472 -35.06 -24.58 19.91
N GLU A 473 -35.64 -24.29 21.07
CA GLU A 473 -35.34 -23.05 21.81
C GLU A 473 -33.87 -22.96 22.24
N ARG A 474 -33.23 -24.10 22.54
CA ARG A 474 -31.81 -24.15 22.94
C ARG A 474 -30.89 -23.86 21.77
N ASP A 475 -31.21 -24.37 20.60
CA ASP A 475 -30.50 -24.07 19.35
C ASP A 475 -30.52 -22.57 19.04
N LEU A 476 -31.66 -21.91 19.29
CA LEU A 476 -31.79 -20.47 19.08
C LEU A 476 -30.97 -19.66 20.09
N GLU A 477 -30.87 -20.11 21.33
CA GLU A 477 -29.96 -19.52 22.32
C GLU A 477 -28.49 -19.66 21.89
N TYR A 478 -28.11 -20.81 21.36
CA TYR A 478 -26.75 -21.02 20.84
C TYR A 478 -26.43 -20.12 19.65
N LEU A 479 -27.36 -19.95 18.71
CA LEU A 479 -27.19 -19.02 17.60
C LEU A 479 -27.13 -17.56 18.05
N ARG A 480 -27.90 -17.16 19.06
CA ARG A 480 -27.81 -15.82 19.69
C ARG A 480 -26.43 -15.57 20.29
N LEU A 481 -25.87 -16.58 20.94
CA LEU A 481 -24.53 -16.49 21.51
C LEU A 481 -23.46 -16.38 20.41
N ALA A 482 -23.57 -17.18 19.35
CA ALA A 482 -22.71 -17.06 18.17
C ALA A 482 -22.86 -15.70 17.48
N ALA A 483 -24.07 -15.14 17.41
CA ALA A 483 -24.33 -13.80 16.88
C ALA A 483 -23.62 -12.70 17.68
N TYR A 484 -23.66 -12.79 19.00
CA TYR A 484 -22.98 -11.84 19.88
C TYR A 484 -21.46 -11.85 19.68
N LEU A 485 -20.90 -13.01 19.35
CA LEU A 485 -19.48 -13.19 19.08
C LEU A 485 -19.13 -13.03 17.59
N SER A 486 -20.12 -12.84 16.72
CA SER A 486 -19.90 -12.77 15.28
C SER A 486 -19.08 -11.54 14.92
N PRO A 487 -18.15 -11.65 13.97
CA PRO A 487 -17.29 -10.54 13.60
C PRO A 487 -18.11 -9.48 12.87
N SER A 488 -17.69 -8.22 12.99
CA SER A 488 -18.26 -7.17 12.16
C SER A 488 -18.03 -7.46 10.67
N ARG A 489 -18.93 -6.99 9.80
CA ARG A 489 -18.75 -7.05 8.35
C ARG A 489 -17.39 -6.52 7.90
N ALA A 490 -16.95 -5.39 8.48
CA ALA A 490 -15.65 -4.80 8.19
C ALA A 490 -14.47 -5.69 8.62
N THR A 491 -14.66 -6.59 9.58
CA THR A 491 -13.66 -7.60 9.99
C THR A 491 -13.62 -8.75 9.00
N LEU A 492 -14.79 -9.25 8.58
CA LEU A 492 -14.89 -10.32 7.58
C LEU A 492 -14.33 -9.87 6.23
N GLU A 493 -14.74 -8.70 5.72
CA GLU A 493 -14.26 -8.17 4.42
C GLU A 493 -12.73 -8.00 4.37
N LYS A 494 -12.08 -7.82 5.51
CA LYS A 494 -10.61 -7.77 5.59
C LYS A 494 -9.95 -9.13 5.46
N GLY A 495 -10.67 -10.25 5.55
CA GLY A 495 -10.08 -11.59 5.51
C GLY A 495 -9.38 -12.01 6.80
N LEU A 496 -9.77 -11.40 7.93
CA LEU A 496 -9.10 -11.60 9.22
C LEU A 496 -9.54 -12.86 9.96
N LEU A 497 -10.40 -13.69 9.37
CA LEU A 497 -11.02 -14.80 10.09
C LEU A 497 -11.44 -15.95 9.16
N LEU A 498 -10.77 -17.08 9.29
CA LEU A 498 -11.18 -18.33 8.67
C LEU A 498 -12.34 -18.97 9.45
N GLU A 499 -13.17 -19.77 8.78
CA GLU A 499 -14.24 -20.56 9.42
C GLU A 499 -13.68 -21.37 10.60
N GLU A 500 -12.58 -22.09 10.38
CA GLU A 500 -11.90 -22.88 11.41
C GLU A 500 -11.43 -22.01 12.59
N GLU A 501 -10.91 -20.81 12.33
CA GLU A 501 -10.41 -19.91 13.37
C GLU A 501 -11.55 -19.35 14.22
N PHE A 502 -12.71 -19.08 13.62
CA PHE A 502 -13.89 -18.65 14.36
C PHE A 502 -14.42 -19.77 15.27
N LEU A 503 -14.53 -20.99 14.73
CA LEU A 503 -14.98 -22.15 15.49
C LEU A 503 -13.98 -22.48 16.62
N GLU A 504 -12.68 -22.41 16.36
CA GLU A 504 -11.64 -22.58 17.38
C GLU A 504 -11.69 -21.47 18.44
N ALA A 505 -11.99 -20.23 18.05
CA ALA A 505 -12.16 -19.12 18.99
C ALA A 505 -13.38 -19.34 19.91
N LEU A 506 -14.49 -19.86 19.38
CA LEU A 506 -15.66 -20.25 20.18
C LEU A 506 -15.31 -21.38 21.16
N GLU A 507 -14.63 -22.43 20.71
CA GLU A 507 -14.16 -23.52 21.56
C GLU A 507 -13.19 -23.02 22.65
N LYS A 508 -12.29 -22.09 22.32
CA LYS A 508 -11.32 -21.56 23.27
C LYS A 508 -11.97 -20.66 24.31
N ALA A 509 -12.92 -19.82 23.89
CA ALA A 509 -13.77 -19.05 24.80
C ALA A 509 -14.56 -20.00 25.72
N SER A 510 -15.01 -21.14 25.20
CA SER A 510 -15.62 -22.22 25.98
C SER A 510 -14.71 -22.68 27.11
N ARG A 511 -13.45 -23.00 26.83
CA ARG A 511 -12.51 -23.54 27.84
C ARG A 511 -12.16 -22.52 28.94
N GLN A 512 -12.31 -21.23 28.67
CA GLN A 512 -11.97 -20.15 29.61
C GLN A 512 -13.13 -19.78 30.55
N LEU A 513 -14.37 -20.05 30.14
CA LEU A 513 -15.55 -19.86 30.98
C LEU A 513 -15.81 -21.19 31.71
N GLY A 514 -16.13 -21.14 33.02
CA GLY A 514 -16.31 -22.36 33.84
C GLY A 514 -17.30 -23.38 33.27
N SER A 515 -17.37 -24.57 33.90
CA SER A 515 -17.96 -25.78 33.28
C SER A 515 -19.35 -25.65 32.61
N PRO A 516 -20.30 -24.80 33.05
CA PRO A 516 -21.57 -24.64 32.33
C PRO A 516 -21.42 -23.88 31.01
N ALA A 517 -20.60 -22.82 30.98
CA ALA A 517 -20.43 -21.95 29.81
C ALA A 517 -19.53 -22.60 28.74
N SER A 518 -18.61 -23.46 29.16
CA SER A 518 -17.77 -24.27 28.26
C SER A 518 -18.58 -25.21 27.37
N LEU A 519 -19.58 -25.87 27.97
CA LEU A 519 -20.48 -26.77 27.23
C LEU A 519 -21.36 -25.99 26.23
N ILE A 520 -21.89 -24.84 26.66
CA ILE A 520 -22.78 -23.99 25.85
C ILE A 520 -22.06 -23.49 24.59
N LEU A 521 -20.82 -23.01 24.70
CA LEU A 521 -20.06 -22.47 23.55
C LEU A 521 -19.59 -23.56 22.57
N SER A 522 -19.24 -24.76 23.07
CA SER A 522 -18.94 -25.91 22.20
C SER A 522 -20.18 -26.34 21.40
N LEU A 523 -21.34 -26.42 22.06
CA LEU A 523 -22.61 -26.73 21.41
C LEU A 523 -22.99 -25.64 20.40
N ALA A 524 -22.68 -24.37 20.69
CA ALA A 524 -22.89 -23.28 19.75
C ALA A 524 -22.03 -23.38 18.49
N ALA A 525 -20.76 -23.78 18.60
CA ALA A 525 -19.90 -24.01 17.44
C ALA A 525 -20.43 -25.15 16.55
N ASP A 526 -20.78 -26.30 17.14
CA ASP A 526 -21.36 -27.43 16.42
C ASP A 526 -22.70 -27.07 15.77
N ARG A 527 -23.52 -26.30 16.47
CA ARG A 527 -24.83 -25.91 15.95
C ARG A 527 -24.72 -24.89 14.84
N LEU A 528 -23.82 -23.92 14.94
CA LEU A 528 -23.52 -22.97 13.88
C LEU A 528 -23.09 -23.70 12.60
N LYS A 529 -22.22 -24.71 12.72
CA LYS A 529 -21.81 -25.54 11.58
C LYS A 529 -22.99 -26.28 10.96
N THR A 530 -23.82 -26.91 11.78
CA THR A 530 -25.03 -27.62 11.30
C THR A 530 -26.00 -26.67 10.57
N VAL A 531 -26.26 -25.51 11.17
CA VAL A 531 -27.16 -24.49 10.60
C VAL A 531 -26.59 -23.92 9.30
N SER A 532 -25.27 -23.75 9.20
CA SER A 532 -24.63 -23.29 7.96
C SER A 532 -24.82 -24.27 6.79
N ILE A 533 -24.83 -25.58 7.06
CA ILE A 533 -25.08 -26.61 6.03
C ILE A 533 -26.52 -26.49 5.52
N PHE A 534 -27.50 -26.46 6.42
CA PHE A 534 -28.92 -26.29 6.04
C PHE A 534 -29.17 -24.96 5.33
N MET A 535 -28.49 -23.90 5.78
CA MET A 535 -28.54 -22.60 5.11
C MET A 535 -27.99 -22.69 3.68
N GLY A 536 -26.88 -23.41 3.47
CA GLY A 536 -26.32 -23.65 2.16
C GLY A 536 -27.29 -24.36 1.22
N GLU A 537 -27.93 -25.44 1.68
CA GLU A 537 -28.97 -26.14 0.92
C GLU A 537 -30.11 -25.21 0.50
N LYS A 538 -30.58 -24.35 1.43
CA LYS A 538 -31.65 -23.39 1.15
C LYS A 538 -31.25 -22.26 0.21
N LEU A 539 -30.03 -21.76 0.33
CA LEU A 539 -29.51 -20.74 -0.59
C LEU A 539 -29.32 -21.30 -2.00
N VAL A 540 -28.95 -22.58 -2.14
CA VAL A 540 -28.88 -23.27 -3.43
C VAL A 540 -30.29 -23.54 -4.00
N GLU A 541 -31.24 -24.01 -3.19
CA GLU A 541 -32.64 -24.23 -3.59
C GLU A 541 -33.28 -22.96 -4.15
N LYS A 542 -33.00 -21.81 -3.53
CA LYS A 542 -33.48 -20.49 -3.97
C LYS A 542 -32.69 -19.89 -5.14
N GLY A 543 -31.65 -20.57 -5.63
CA GLY A 543 -30.81 -20.11 -6.74
C GLY A 543 -29.93 -18.90 -6.40
N ILE A 544 -29.68 -18.64 -5.12
CA ILE A 544 -28.85 -17.52 -4.64
C ILE A 544 -27.36 -17.87 -4.75
N ILE A 545 -27.03 -19.13 -4.43
CA ILE A 545 -25.69 -19.72 -4.64
C ILE A 545 -25.82 -20.77 -5.74
N ALA A 546 -24.85 -20.81 -6.65
CA ALA A 546 -24.80 -21.87 -7.66
C ALA A 546 -24.54 -23.24 -7.00
N SER A 547 -25.14 -24.31 -7.53
CA SER A 547 -24.96 -25.70 -7.06
C SER A 547 -23.58 -26.30 -7.42
N GLY A 548 -22.53 -25.48 -7.37
CA GLY A 548 -21.16 -25.84 -7.75
C GLY A 548 -20.45 -26.66 -6.68
N ASP A 549 -19.21 -26.28 -6.36
CA ASP A 549 -18.41 -26.93 -5.32
C ASP A 549 -19.12 -26.90 -3.95
N PRO A 550 -19.45 -28.07 -3.35
CA PRO A 550 -20.12 -28.14 -2.05
C PRO A 550 -19.35 -27.46 -0.92
N ASP A 551 -18.00 -27.50 -0.96
CA ASP A 551 -17.16 -26.91 0.09
C ASP A 551 -17.23 -25.37 0.02
N TYR A 552 -17.17 -24.82 -1.20
CA TYR A 552 -17.38 -23.40 -1.43
C TYR A 552 -18.78 -22.94 -0.98
N ALA A 553 -19.83 -23.69 -1.35
CA ALA A 553 -21.20 -23.37 -0.98
C ALA A 553 -21.41 -23.38 0.55
N ALA A 554 -20.82 -24.35 1.25
CA ALA A 554 -20.85 -24.42 2.71
C ALA A 554 -20.17 -23.19 3.35
N LYS A 555 -19.00 -22.78 2.83
CA LYS A 555 -18.28 -21.58 3.31
C LYS A 555 -19.07 -20.30 3.07
N VAL A 556 -19.63 -20.12 1.87
CA VAL A 556 -20.47 -18.95 1.56
C VAL A 556 -21.69 -18.91 2.50
N ALA A 557 -22.32 -20.06 2.76
CA ALA A 557 -23.45 -20.15 3.67
C ALA A 557 -23.07 -19.83 5.13
N PHE A 558 -21.91 -20.33 5.59
CA PHE A 558 -21.36 -20.02 6.90
C PHE A 558 -21.13 -18.51 7.09
N TYR A 559 -20.45 -17.86 6.15
CA TYR A 559 -20.20 -16.41 6.24
C TYR A 559 -21.47 -15.58 6.05
N THR A 560 -22.42 -16.04 5.23
CA THR A 560 -23.74 -15.39 5.08
C THR A 560 -24.51 -15.43 6.39
N LEU A 561 -24.48 -16.57 7.09
CA LEU A 561 -25.09 -16.75 8.40
C LEU A 561 -24.44 -15.83 9.45
N LEU A 562 -23.10 -15.77 9.51
CA LEU A 562 -22.39 -14.86 10.41
C LEU A 562 -22.72 -13.39 10.16
N LEU A 563 -22.76 -12.96 8.91
CA LEU A 563 -23.13 -11.59 8.54
C LEU A 563 -24.57 -11.27 8.93
N ALA A 564 -25.51 -12.17 8.65
CA ALA A 564 -26.92 -11.97 8.97
C ALA A 564 -27.15 -11.91 10.50
N LEU A 565 -26.46 -12.75 11.26
CA LEU A 565 -26.46 -12.72 12.72
C LEU A 565 -25.83 -11.42 13.28
N GLY A 566 -24.66 -11.03 12.77
CA GLY A 566 -23.91 -9.86 13.23
C GLY A 566 -24.55 -8.51 12.87
N GLU A 567 -25.25 -8.42 11.74
CA GLU A 567 -26.02 -7.22 11.35
C GLU A 567 -27.39 -7.15 12.05
N GLY A 568 -27.72 -8.11 12.91
CA GLY A 568 -29.02 -8.17 13.59
C GLY A 568 -30.18 -8.32 12.61
N ILE A 569 -29.95 -8.86 11.41
CA ILE A 569 -30.99 -9.02 10.39
C ILE A 569 -32.07 -10.03 10.85
N LEU A 570 -31.72 -10.86 11.82
CA LEU A 570 -32.47 -12.03 12.26
C LEU A 570 -33.16 -11.84 13.62
N PHE A 571 -32.92 -10.69 14.27
CA PHE A 571 -33.52 -10.26 15.53
C PHE A 571 -34.40 -9.03 15.28
#